data_AF-A0A9C8H8T1-F1
#
_entry.id   AF-A0A9C8H8T1-F1
#
_cell.length_a   1.000
_cell.length_b   1.000
_cell.length_c   1.000
_cell.angle_alpha   90.00
_cell.angle_beta   90.00
_cell.angle_gamma   90.00
#
_symmetry.space_group_name_H-M   'P 1'
#
loop_
_entity.id
_entity.type
_entity.pdbx_description
1 polymer ?
#
loop_
_entity_poly.entity_id
_entity_poly.type
_entity_poly.pdbx_seq_one_letter_code
_entity_poly.pdbx_strand_id
1 'polypeptide(L)'
;MGGRGWRVAGLAAVLALCGVIGAAAQDAAPQISQSTTDHSKLKELQKEFASGPEVTAACLSCHTEAAMQVKHSIHWKWEFENPSTGQILGKSHVVNSFCGTVASNEARCTSCHTGYGWTDMSAPPPSEATAVDCLACHDTSGQYTKLDSAAGHP
;
A
#
# COMPACT_ATOMS: atom_id res chain seq x y z
N MET A 1 -27.94 -61.49 46.81
CA MET A 1 -28.29 -61.39 45.38
C MET A 1 -27.81 -60.00 44.94
N GLY A 2 -26.75 -59.80 44.16
CA GLY A 2 -26.21 -60.59 43.04
C GLY A 2 -26.36 -59.73 41.78
N GLY A 3 -25.25 -59.22 41.22
CA GLY A 3 -25.23 -58.51 39.93
C GLY A 3 -24.21 -57.37 39.92
N ARG A 4 -22.91 -57.68 39.76
CA ARG A 4 -22.16 -57.61 38.49
C ARG A 4 -21.98 -56.18 37.98
N GLY A 5 -20.78 -55.65 38.19
CA GLY A 5 -20.23 -54.61 37.35
C GLY A 5 -19.96 -55.14 35.95
N TRP A 6 -20.05 -54.24 34.97
CA TRP A 6 -19.26 -54.35 33.76
C TRP A 6 -18.73 -52.98 33.37
N ARG A 7 -17.42 -53.01 33.12
CA ARG A 7 -16.62 -51.96 32.54
C ARG A 7 -17.15 -51.67 31.15
N VAL A 8 -17.36 -50.40 30.82
CA VAL A 8 -17.20 -49.93 29.45
C VAL A 8 -16.17 -48.82 29.50
N ALA A 9 -14.92 -49.27 29.63
CA ALA A 9 -13.81 -48.55 29.05
C ALA A 9 -13.90 -48.71 27.53
N GLY A 10 -13.65 -47.63 26.79
CA GLY A 10 -13.31 -47.71 25.37
C GLY A 10 -14.45 -47.36 24.43
N LEU A 11 -14.63 -46.06 24.19
CA LEU A 11 -15.07 -45.51 22.89
C LEU A 11 -14.70 -44.02 22.79
N ALA A 12 -13.50 -43.68 23.22
CA ALA A 12 -12.90 -42.34 23.02
C ALA A 12 -11.85 -42.34 21.89
N ALA A 13 -11.87 -43.31 20.98
CA ALA A 13 -10.74 -43.60 20.10
C ALA A 13 -11.06 -43.69 18.59
N VAL A 14 -12.12 -43.07 18.07
CA VAL A 14 -12.42 -43.14 16.62
C VAL A 14 -12.69 -41.79 15.94
N LEU A 15 -12.77 -40.67 16.68
CA LEU A 15 -12.93 -39.33 16.08
C LEU A 15 -11.66 -38.46 16.14
N ALA A 16 -10.49 -39.10 16.14
CA ALA A 16 -9.20 -38.41 16.21
C ALA A 16 -8.25 -38.78 15.05
N LEU A 17 -8.78 -39.22 13.89
CA LEU A 17 -7.96 -39.60 12.72
C LEU A 17 -8.33 -38.96 11.39
N CYS A 18 -9.23 -37.96 11.37
CA CYS A 18 -9.45 -37.14 10.16
C CYS A 18 -8.99 -35.68 10.29
N GLY A 19 -8.55 -35.24 11.48
CA GLY A 19 -8.27 -33.83 11.77
C GLY A 19 -6.81 -33.38 11.58
N VAL A 20 -5.88 -34.29 11.26
CA VAL A 20 -4.43 -33.99 11.30
C VAL A 20 -3.73 -33.95 9.94
N ILE A 21 -4.47 -34.20 8.84
CA ILE A 21 -3.88 -34.19 7.47
C ILE A 21 -4.10 -32.83 6.77
N GLY A 22 -4.89 -31.93 7.36
CA GLY A 22 -5.25 -30.64 6.73
C GLY A 22 -4.33 -29.45 7.02
N ALA A 23 -3.27 -29.60 7.83
CA ALA A 23 -2.49 -28.47 8.34
C ALA A 23 -1.10 -28.26 7.69
N ALA A 24 -0.70 -29.12 6.75
CA ALA A 24 0.64 -29.09 6.16
C ALA A 24 0.59 -29.20 4.63
N ALA A 25 -0.17 -28.33 3.98
CA ALA A 25 -0.05 -28.03 2.55
C ALA A 25 -0.90 -26.79 2.20
N GLN A 26 -0.65 -25.67 2.87
CA GLN A 26 -0.72 -24.39 2.16
C GLN A 26 0.71 -24.14 1.66
N ASP A 27 1.15 -24.97 0.72
CA ASP A 27 2.21 -24.54 -0.19
C ASP A 27 1.73 -23.20 -0.73
N ALA A 28 2.47 -22.14 -0.42
CA ALA A 28 2.22 -20.82 -0.95
C ALA A 28 2.09 -20.98 -2.46
N ALA A 29 0.85 -20.90 -2.97
CA ALA A 29 0.62 -20.91 -4.40
C ALA A 29 1.57 -19.87 -4.99
N PRO A 30 2.35 -20.20 -6.03
CA PRO A 30 3.30 -19.27 -6.60
C PRO A 30 2.54 -17.98 -6.90
N GLN A 31 2.89 -16.91 -6.20
CA GLN A 31 2.33 -15.60 -6.47
C GLN A 31 2.75 -15.29 -7.91
N ILE A 32 1.85 -15.47 -8.88
CA ILE A 32 2.07 -14.96 -10.23
C ILE A 32 1.94 -13.44 -10.14
N SER A 33 2.94 -12.81 -9.57
CA SER A 33 3.17 -11.37 -9.60
C SER A 33 4.11 -11.04 -10.75
N GLN A 34 3.88 -11.66 -11.91
CA GLN A 34 4.48 -11.23 -13.15
C GLN A 34 3.42 -10.40 -13.86
N SER A 35 3.66 -9.09 -13.95
CA SER A 35 2.85 -8.18 -14.75
C SER A 35 2.56 -8.82 -16.12
N THR A 36 1.35 -8.68 -16.62
CA THR A 36 0.99 -9.13 -17.98
C THR A 36 1.67 -8.30 -19.06
N THR A 37 2.28 -7.18 -18.70
CA THR A 37 3.05 -6.29 -19.57
C THR A 37 4.49 -6.18 -19.10
N ASP A 38 5.42 -6.36 -20.03
CA ASP A 38 6.84 -6.10 -19.86
C ASP A 38 7.15 -4.64 -20.24
N HIS A 39 7.27 -3.79 -19.22
CA HIS A 39 7.47 -2.35 -19.38
C HIS A 39 8.80 -2.00 -20.08
N SER A 40 9.80 -2.89 -20.04
CA SER A 40 11.08 -2.68 -20.74
C SER A 40 10.94 -2.66 -22.27
N LYS A 41 9.84 -3.23 -22.80
CA LYS A 41 9.54 -3.31 -24.23
C LYS A 41 8.69 -2.14 -24.75
N LEU A 42 8.21 -1.26 -23.88
CA LEU A 42 7.34 -0.14 -24.25
C LEU A 42 8.17 1.06 -24.72
N LYS A 43 7.93 1.54 -25.95
CA LYS A 43 8.72 2.63 -26.54
C LYS A 43 8.53 3.95 -25.81
N GLU A 44 7.35 4.15 -25.23
CA GLU A 44 6.97 5.32 -24.44
C GLU A 44 7.85 5.47 -23.18
N LEU A 45 8.43 4.37 -22.69
CA LEU A 45 9.30 4.30 -21.52
C LEU A 45 10.81 4.22 -21.88
N GLN A 46 11.14 4.05 -23.16
CA GLN A 46 12.53 3.98 -23.65
C GLN A 46 13.08 5.36 -23.98
N LYS A 47 13.05 6.26 -23.01
CA LYS A 47 13.58 7.61 -23.12
C LYS A 47 14.07 8.10 -21.76
N GLU A 48 14.92 9.12 -21.80
CA GLU A 48 15.26 9.88 -20.60
C GLU A 48 14.05 10.72 -20.16
N PHE A 49 13.79 10.74 -18.86
CA PHE A 49 12.76 11.57 -18.24
C PHE A 49 13.43 12.64 -17.40
N ALA A 50 13.00 13.90 -17.55
CA ALA A 50 13.57 15.02 -16.80
C ALA A 50 12.94 15.20 -15.42
N SER A 51 11.78 14.58 -15.17
CA SER A 51 11.08 14.67 -13.88
C SER A 51 10.15 13.49 -13.62
N GLY A 52 9.84 13.25 -12.34
CA GLY A 52 8.84 12.26 -11.92
C GLY A 52 7.46 12.44 -12.59
N PRO A 53 6.90 13.67 -12.67
CA PRO A 53 5.65 13.91 -13.39
C PRO A 53 5.67 13.52 -14.88
N GLU A 54 6.82 13.63 -15.57
CA GLU A 54 6.95 13.15 -16.96
C GLU A 54 6.87 11.62 -17.05
N VAL A 55 7.42 10.90 -16.07
CA VAL A 55 7.27 9.44 -15.97
C VAL A 55 5.80 9.10 -15.76
N THR A 56 5.12 9.75 -14.82
CA THR A 56 3.70 9.53 -14.57
C THR A 56 2.85 9.83 -15.80
N ALA A 57 3.17 10.88 -16.56
CA ALA A 57 2.49 11.16 -17.83
C ALA A 57 2.60 9.99 -18.83
N ALA A 58 3.76 9.31 -18.90
CA ALA A 58 3.91 8.11 -19.71
C ALA A 58 3.15 6.90 -19.14
N CYS A 59 3.10 6.73 -17.81
CA CYS A 59 2.27 5.69 -17.20
C CYS A 59 0.79 5.86 -17.56
N LEU A 60 0.30 7.11 -17.52
CA LEU A 60 -1.10 7.45 -17.75
C LEU A 60 -1.54 7.34 -19.22
N SER A 61 -0.62 7.17 -20.18
CA SER A 61 -1.02 6.85 -21.56
C SER A 61 -1.61 5.44 -21.71
N CYS A 62 -1.36 4.56 -20.74
CA CYS A 62 -1.91 3.20 -20.69
C CYS A 62 -2.74 2.93 -19.42
N HIS A 63 -2.38 3.52 -18.29
CA HIS A 63 -3.07 3.39 -17.00
C HIS A 63 -3.99 4.58 -16.71
N THR A 64 -4.96 4.83 -17.59
CA THR A 64 -5.75 6.08 -17.61
C THR A 64 -6.48 6.40 -16.30
N GLU A 65 -6.90 5.37 -15.56
CA GLU A 65 -7.64 5.53 -14.29
C GLU A 65 -6.76 5.49 -13.04
N ALA A 66 -5.49 5.10 -13.17
CA ALA A 66 -4.67 4.77 -12.01
C ALA A 66 -4.42 5.99 -11.11
N ALA A 67 -4.15 7.16 -11.69
CA ALA A 67 -4.00 8.37 -10.89
C ALA A 67 -5.27 8.68 -10.10
N MET A 68 -6.45 8.57 -10.72
CA MET A 68 -7.72 8.78 -10.03
C MET A 68 -7.89 7.79 -8.86
N GLN A 69 -7.59 6.51 -9.07
CA GLN A 69 -7.68 5.49 -8.02
C GLN A 69 -6.74 5.79 -6.85
N VAL A 70 -5.47 6.14 -7.13
CA VAL A 70 -4.50 6.52 -6.09
C VAL A 70 -5.00 7.74 -5.32
N LYS A 71 -5.52 8.75 -6.02
CA LYS A 71 -6.01 9.99 -5.42
C LYS A 71 -7.21 9.82 -4.49
N HIS A 72 -7.95 8.71 -4.61
CA HIS A 72 -9.04 8.37 -3.70
C HIS A 72 -8.59 7.61 -2.44
N SER A 73 -7.32 7.22 -2.35
CA SER A 73 -6.77 6.43 -1.25
C SER A 73 -6.26 7.27 -0.07
N ILE A 74 -6.03 6.60 1.06
CA ILE A 74 -5.37 7.18 2.23
C ILE A 74 -3.92 7.58 1.95
N HIS A 75 -3.25 6.94 0.99
CA HIS A 75 -1.86 7.26 0.62
C HIS A 75 -1.73 8.63 -0.01
N TRP A 76 -2.77 9.05 -0.75
CA TRP A 76 -2.84 10.36 -1.35
C TRP A 76 -3.43 11.41 -0.42
N LYS A 77 -4.59 11.13 0.18
CA LYS A 77 -5.30 12.13 1.00
C LYS A 77 -4.59 12.39 2.32
N TRP A 78 -3.95 11.36 2.88
CA TRP A 78 -3.51 11.33 4.28
C TRP A 78 -4.63 11.56 5.28
N GLU A 79 -5.85 11.23 4.90
CA GLU A 79 -7.06 11.38 5.72
C GLU A 79 -7.68 10.01 6.01
N PHE A 80 -8.25 9.90 7.21
CA PHE A 80 -9.02 8.75 7.66
C PHE A 80 -10.18 9.24 8.52
N GLU A 81 -11.41 8.92 8.14
CA GLU A 81 -12.58 9.21 8.95
C GLU A 81 -12.79 8.10 9.99
N ASN A 82 -12.80 8.46 11.28
CA ASN A 82 -13.08 7.51 12.34
C ASN A 82 -14.58 7.14 12.34
N PRO A 83 -14.94 5.87 12.08
CA PRO A 83 -16.35 5.47 11.92
C PRO A 83 -17.17 5.55 13.22
N SER A 84 -16.52 5.58 14.38
CA SER A 84 -17.20 5.64 15.67
C SER A 84 -17.47 7.08 16.14
N THR A 85 -16.68 8.05 15.67
CA THR A 85 -16.75 9.44 16.16
C THR A 85 -17.03 10.46 15.06
N GLY A 86 -16.88 10.09 13.78
CA GLY A 86 -16.93 11.02 12.65
C GLY A 86 -15.75 11.98 12.56
N GLN A 87 -14.73 11.81 13.41
CA GLN A 87 -13.54 12.67 13.38
C GLN A 87 -12.67 12.34 12.16
N ILE A 88 -12.26 13.37 11.41
CA ILE A 88 -11.22 13.25 10.39
C ILE A 88 -9.86 13.24 11.08
N LEU A 89 -9.14 12.13 10.89
CA LEU A 89 -7.79 11.85 11.35
C LEU A 89 -6.88 11.62 10.15
N GLY A 90 -5.67 11.13 10.39
CA GLY A 90 -4.67 10.84 9.37
C GLY A 90 -3.52 11.84 9.40
N LYS A 91 -2.46 11.57 8.63
CA LYS A 91 -1.18 12.30 8.73
C LYS A 91 -1.34 13.82 8.47
N SER A 92 -2.35 14.25 7.72
CA SER A 92 -2.65 15.67 7.51
C SER A 92 -3.32 16.35 8.72
N HIS A 93 -3.93 15.58 9.63
CA HIS A 93 -4.76 16.10 10.74
C HIS A 93 -4.19 15.84 12.13
N VAL A 94 -3.29 14.86 12.29
CA VAL A 94 -2.79 14.44 13.61
C VAL A 94 -1.45 15.10 13.94
N VAL A 95 -1.28 15.44 15.23
CA VAL A 95 -0.01 15.91 15.80
C VAL A 95 0.61 14.77 16.60
N ASN A 96 1.93 14.59 16.48
CA ASN A 96 2.68 13.61 17.28
C ASN A 96 3.86 14.25 18.03
N SER A 97 4.49 13.48 18.91
CA SER A 97 5.66 13.90 19.70
C SER A 97 7.01 13.71 19.00
N PHE A 98 7.02 13.41 17.70
CA PHE A 98 8.25 13.28 16.90
C PHE A 98 8.48 14.58 16.12
N CYS A 99 7.97 14.65 14.89
CA CYS A 99 8.10 15.84 14.04
C CYS A 99 6.94 16.83 14.23
N GLY A 100 6.04 16.60 15.18
CA GLY A 100 4.91 17.50 15.40
C GLY A 100 3.82 17.33 14.34
N THR A 101 3.70 18.33 13.47
CA THR A 101 2.67 18.44 12.44
C THR A 101 3.34 18.58 11.07
N VAL A 102 2.69 18.04 10.03
CA VAL A 102 3.17 18.15 8.64
C VAL A 102 3.30 19.62 8.20
N ALA A 103 2.39 20.49 8.64
CA ALA A 103 2.38 21.92 8.32
C ALA A 103 3.54 22.72 8.94
N SER A 104 4.41 22.07 9.74
CA SER A 104 5.64 22.70 10.24
C SER A 104 6.85 22.47 9.35
N ASN A 105 6.78 21.48 8.44
CA ASN A 105 7.89 21.11 7.55
C ASN A 105 7.40 20.27 6.36
N GLU A 106 6.62 20.89 5.48
CA GLU A 106 5.92 20.23 4.38
C GLU A 106 6.89 19.48 3.48
N ALA A 107 7.94 20.15 2.99
CA ALA A 107 8.89 19.57 2.04
C ALA A 107 9.60 18.32 2.59
N ARG A 108 9.84 18.26 3.91
CA ARG A 108 10.37 17.06 4.57
C ARG A 108 9.30 15.99 4.74
N CYS A 109 8.11 16.35 5.18
CA CYS A 109 7.08 15.37 5.49
C CYS A 109 6.51 14.71 4.22
N THR A 110 6.38 15.46 3.14
CA THR A 110 5.83 15.03 1.83
C THR A 110 6.87 14.33 0.95
N SER A 111 8.14 14.23 1.38
CA SER A 111 9.06 13.25 0.80
C SER A 111 8.54 11.81 0.91
N CYS A 112 7.69 11.53 1.91
CA CYS A 112 7.00 10.24 2.07
C CYS A 112 5.57 10.20 1.47
N HIS A 113 5.11 11.26 0.80
CA HIS A 113 3.79 11.28 0.14
C HIS A 113 3.87 10.55 -1.20
N THR A 114 2.79 9.89 -1.63
CA THR A 114 2.74 9.20 -2.94
C THR A 114 2.49 10.14 -4.11
N GLY A 115 3.06 11.34 -4.02
CA GLY A 115 2.92 12.39 -5.00
C GLY A 115 4.10 13.35 -5.02
N TYR A 116 4.05 14.29 -5.94
CA TYR A 116 5.07 15.29 -6.21
C TYR A 116 4.55 16.69 -5.88
N GLY A 117 5.37 17.50 -5.23
CA GLY A 117 5.16 18.95 -5.13
C GLY A 117 4.12 19.40 -4.10
N TRP A 118 3.72 18.55 -3.15
CA TRP A 118 2.84 18.99 -2.06
C TRP A 118 3.64 19.82 -1.05
N THR A 119 3.52 21.14 -1.18
CA THR A 119 4.34 22.14 -0.46
C THR A 119 3.55 23.04 0.48
N ASP A 120 2.22 22.94 0.43
CA ASP A 120 1.30 23.73 1.24
C ASP A 120 0.20 22.83 1.78
N MET A 121 0.24 22.57 3.10
CA MET A 121 -0.75 21.73 3.78
C MET A 121 -2.08 22.45 4.04
N SER A 122 -2.18 23.76 3.78
CA SER A 122 -3.45 24.47 3.80
C SER A 122 -4.32 24.18 2.55
N ALA A 123 -3.71 23.61 1.52
CA ALA A 123 -4.35 23.15 0.29
C ALA A 123 -4.31 21.61 0.18
N PRO A 124 -5.25 20.99 -0.56
CA PRO A 124 -5.15 19.59 -0.90
C PRO A 124 -3.89 19.29 -1.75
N PRO A 125 -3.44 18.03 -1.83
CA PRO A 125 -2.33 17.66 -2.70
C PRO A 125 -2.56 18.10 -4.15
N PRO A 126 -1.51 18.37 -4.94
CA PRO A 126 -1.63 18.91 -6.29
C PRO A 126 -2.66 18.17 -7.17
N SER A 127 -3.52 18.93 -7.85
CA SER A 127 -4.67 18.37 -8.57
C SER A 127 -4.31 17.62 -9.85
N GLU A 128 -3.14 17.86 -10.43
CA GLU A 128 -2.74 17.22 -11.69
C GLU A 128 -2.61 15.70 -11.54
N ALA A 129 -3.09 14.94 -12.52
CA ALA A 129 -2.95 13.48 -12.51
C ALA A 129 -1.48 13.04 -12.53
N THR A 130 -0.63 13.83 -13.18
CA THR A 130 0.82 13.64 -13.26
C THR A 130 1.53 13.90 -11.92
N ALA A 131 0.86 14.46 -10.93
CA ALA A 131 1.42 14.63 -9.59
C ALA A 131 1.43 13.34 -8.77
N VAL A 132 0.81 12.25 -9.25
CA VAL A 132 0.91 10.92 -8.63
C VAL A 132 2.30 10.34 -8.84
N ASP A 133 2.91 9.81 -7.79
CA ASP A 133 4.19 9.12 -7.87
C ASP A 133 3.96 7.61 -8.01
N CYS A 134 4.04 7.10 -9.24
CA CYS A 134 3.88 5.67 -9.52
C CYS A 134 5.10 4.84 -9.06
N LEU A 135 6.31 5.42 -9.13
CA LEU A 135 7.56 4.71 -8.86
C LEU A 135 7.80 4.48 -7.37
N ALA A 136 7.24 5.33 -6.50
CA ALA A 136 7.28 5.15 -5.05
C ALA A 136 6.79 3.78 -4.58
N CYS A 137 5.88 3.15 -5.35
CA CYS A 137 5.36 1.81 -5.05
C CYS A 137 5.81 0.74 -6.05
N HIS A 138 6.09 1.12 -7.31
CA HIS A 138 6.29 0.17 -8.40
C HIS A 138 7.72 0.08 -8.94
N ASP A 139 8.68 0.84 -8.38
CA ASP A 139 10.08 0.57 -8.68
C ASP A 139 10.48 -0.82 -8.18
N THR A 140 11.10 -1.60 -9.06
CA THR A 140 11.67 -2.92 -8.73
C THR A 140 13.19 -2.95 -8.88
N SER A 141 13.79 -1.84 -9.32
CA SER A 141 15.25 -1.71 -9.47
C SER A 141 15.97 -1.42 -8.15
N GLY A 142 15.25 -0.87 -7.17
CA GLY A 142 15.82 -0.39 -5.91
C GLY A 142 16.66 0.88 -6.06
N GLN A 143 16.53 1.59 -7.19
CA GLN A 143 17.26 2.81 -7.49
C GLN A 143 16.40 4.06 -7.30
N TYR A 144 15.08 3.94 -7.28
CA TYR A 144 14.19 5.08 -7.10
C TYR A 144 14.18 5.52 -5.63
N THR A 145 14.40 6.81 -5.41
CA THR A 145 14.26 7.42 -4.08
C THR A 145 13.77 8.84 -4.23
N LYS A 146 13.01 9.32 -3.25
CA LYS A 146 12.56 10.72 -3.16
C LYS A 146 13.57 11.49 -2.31
N LEU A 147 13.90 12.72 -2.70
CA LEU A 147 14.76 13.57 -1.90
C LEU A 147 14.02 14.03 -0.64
N ASP A 148 14.76 13.96 0.46
CA ASP A 148 14.34 14.24 1.81
C ASP A 148 13.81 15.67 2.05
N SER A 149 14.05 16.60 1.13
CA SER A 149 13.69 18.03 1.27
C SER A 149 13.09 18.63 0.01
N ALA A 150 12.68 17.80 -0.96
CA ALA A 150 12.18 18.25 -2.26
C ALA A 150 10.68 18.01 -2.44
N ALA A 151 9.89 17.97 -1.35
CA ALA A 151 8.44 17.82 -1.40
C ALA A 151 7.97 16.63 -2.27
N GLY A 152 8.72 15.53 -2.18
CA GLY A 152 8.45 14.29 -2.89
C GLY A 152 9.11 14.16 -4.27
N HIS A 153 9.84 15.15 -4.76
CA HIS A 153 10.64 14.94 -5.98
C HIS A 153 11.86 14.04 -5.72
N PRO A 154 12.20 13.13 -6.67
CA PRO A 154 13.42 12.32 -6.64
C PRO A 154 14.69 13.12 -6.94
#